data_AF-A0AAU7QGC0-F1
#
_entry.id   AF-A0AAU7QGC0-F1
#
_cell.length_a   1.000
_cell.length_b   1.000
_cell.length_c   1.000
_cell.angle_alpha   90.00
_cell.angle_beta   90.00
_cell.angle_gamma   90.00
#
_symmetry.space_group_name_H-M   'P 1'
#
loop_
_entity.id
_entity.type
_entity.pdbx_description
1 polymer ?
#
loop_
_entity_poly.entity_id
_entity_poly.type
_entity_poly.pdbx_seq_one_letter_code
_entity_poly.pdbx_strand_id
1 'polypeptide(L)'
;MTRAMKGKEVSDIQLFRLSGTGAVELSGRAAAIEKHLQSMIEAQMPTFLGVRFLASEYATGKTHKGRIDSLGLDENGCPVIIEYKRHTHENVINQGLFYLDWLMDHRAEFQWLVMEKLGKDVAEQVDWSGTRLLCIAADFTRYDQHAVQQIPRNIELIRYKLFGDDLLLLDLVNSVSVDDATAAKADTGSPTTLVKAKPVGKDKTAEEQLSQAQPVIKELYATLAGYLLALGDDVQEKHLKLYVAFRRLKNFACVIPYKDKLLVMLKLDPDTVVLEDGFSRDVRNIGTWGTGDLELCLRTPADMGRAMPLIDRSYAEN
;
A
#
# COMPACT_ATOMS: atom_id res chain seq x y z
N MET A 1 -16.90 16.51 46.04
CA MET A 1 -16.38 15.21 45.54
C MET A 1 -16.88 15.04 44.12
N THR A 2 -16.17 15.65 43.16
CA THR A 2 -16.61 15.74 41.77
C THR A 2 -16.06 14.54 41.01
N ARG A 3 -16.98 13.70 40.54
CA ARG A 3 -16.70 12.47 39.78
C ARG A 3 -16.05 12.89 38.46
N ALA A 4 -14.77 12.57 38.29
CA ALA A 4 -14.09 12.77 37.02
C ALA A 4 -14.79 11.93 35.94
N MET A 5 -15.47 12.60 35.02
CA MET A 5 -15.87 11.99 33.76
C MET A 5 -14.58 11.62 33.02
N LYS A 6 -14.31 10.32 32.90
CA LYS A 6 -13.33 9.80 31.94
C LYS A 6 -13.78 10.27 30.56
N GLY A 7 -12.92 11.07 29.92
CA GLY A 7 -13.07 11.44 28.53
C GLY A 7 -13.24 10.17 27.70
N LYS A 8 -14.40 10.05 27.06
CA LYS A 8 -14.69 9.02 26.09
C LYS A 8 -14.24 9.57 24.75
N GLU A 9 -12.98 9.34 24.42
CA GLU A 9 -12.52 9.43 23.04
C GLU A 9 -11.90 8.09 22.68
N VAL A 10 -12.33 7.59 21.52
CA VAL A 10 -11.73 6.67 20.56
C VAL A 10 -12.87 5.82 19.99
N SER A 11 -12.92 5.68 18.68
CA SER A 11 -13.93 4.91 17.96
C SER A 11 -14.00 3.47 18.51
N ASP A 12 -14.94 3.23 19.42
CA ASP A 12 -15.21 1.92 20.00
C ASP A 12 -15.84 1.03 18.93
N ILE A 13 -15.01 0.50 18.03
CA ILE A 13 -15.45 -0.55 17.12
C ILE A 13 -15.93 -1.72 18.01
N GLN A 14 -17.24 -1.95 17.99
CA GLN A 14 -17.91 -3.03 18.69
C GLN A 14 -18.10 -4.18 17.72
N LEU A 15 -17.59 -5.35 18.09
CA LEU A 15 -17.75 -6.56 17.30
C LEU A 15 -18.71 -7.48 18.03
N PHE A 16 -19.77 -7.94 17.36
CA PHE A 16 -20.73 -8.87 17.94
C PHE A 16 -20.70 -10.19 17.18
N ARG A 17 -20.64 -11.30 17.93
CA ARG A 17 -20.91 -12.63 17.40
C ARG A 17 -22.42 -12.86 17.46
N LEU A 18 -23.04 -12.97 16.28
CA LEU A 18 -24.45 -13.32 16.18
C LEU A 18 -24.64 -14.83 16.26
N SER A 19 -25.74 -15.24 16.90
CA SER A 19 -26.25 -16.60 16.96
C SER A 19 -27.75 -16.56 16.69
N GLY A 20 -28.36 -17.68 16.30
CA GLY A 20 -29.80 -17.72 15.98
C GLY A 20 -30.74 -17.23 17.09
N THR A 21 -30.26 -17.14 18.34
CA THR A 21 -31.02 -16.74 19.53
C THR A 21 -30.53 -15.45 20.20
N GLY A 22 -29.51 -14.77 19.66
CA GLY A 22 -28.99 -13.55 20.27
C GLY A 22 -27.62 -13.10 19.77
N ALA A 23 -27.08 -12.06 20.40
CA ALA A 23 -25.78 -11.47 20.06
C ALA A 23 -24.90 -11.40 21.31
N VAL A 24 -23.60 -11.70 21.14
CA VAL A 24 -22.58 -11.57 22.20
C VAL A 24 -21.51 -10.61 21.72
N GLU A 25 -21.28 -9.54 22.47
CA GLU A 25 -20.16 -8.62 22.19
C GLU A 25 -18.83 -9.33 22.45
N LEU A 26 -17.94 -9.27 21.47
CA LEU A 26 -16.56 -9.69 21.60
C LEU A 26 -15.76 -8.50 22.12
N SER A 27 -15.19 -8.64 23.33
CA SER A 27 -14.34 -7.61 23.89
C SER A 27 -13.03 -7.52 23.11
N GLY A 28 -12.73 -6.35 22.58
CA GLY A 28 -11.45 -6.11 21.92
C GLY A 28 -10.32 -5.86 22.92
N ARG A 29 -9.11 -6.31 22.56
CA ARG A 29 -7.89 -6.15 23.37
C ARG A 29 -6.68 -5.80 22.51
N ALA A 30 -5.70 -5.13 23.13
CA ALA A 30 -4.36 -4.99 22.56
C ALA A 30 -3.54 -6.29 22.75
N ALA A 31 -2.45 -6.43 22.01
CA ALA A 31 -1.52 -7.55 22.19
C ALA A 31 -0.88 -7.52 23.59
N ALA A 32 -0.59 -8.68 24.17
CA ALA A 32 0.04 -8.78 25.49
C ALA A 32 1.52 -8.33 25.48
N ILE A 33 2.21 -8.54 24.36
CA ILE A 33 3.60 -8.13 24.13
C ILE A 33 3.69 -7.65 22.67
N GLU A 34 4.43 -6.58 22.43
CA GLU A 34 4.64 -6.01 21.08
C GLU A 34 5.20 -7.05 20.10
N LYS A 35 6.19 -7.83 20.53
CA LYS A 35 6.76 -8.95 19.76
C LYS A 35 5.72 -9.96 19.27
N HIS A 36 4.64 -10.20 20.03
CA HIS A 36 3.59 -11.12 19.59
C HIS A 36 2.78 -10.54 18.42
N LEU A 37 2.49 -9.24 18.45
CA LEU A 37 1.86 -8.54 17.32
C LEU A 37 2.78 -8.58 16.09
N GLN A 38 4.04 -8.22 16.25
CA GLN A 38 5.04 -8.25 15.19
C GLN A 38 5.12 -9.63 14.53
N SER A 39 5.33 -10.70 15.32
CA SER A 39 5.41 -12.07 14.76
C SER A 39 4.13 -12.51 14.08
N MET A 40 2.96 -12.08 14.56
CA MET A 40 1.67 -12.39 13.92
C MET A 40 1.55 -11.71 12.56
N ILE A 41 1.90 -10.42 12.48
CA ILE A 41 1.85 -9.66 11.22
C ILE A 41 2.90 -10.16 10.24
N GLU A 42 4.14 -10.39 10.67
CA GLU A 42 5.22 -10.92 9.82
C GLU A 42 4.87 -12.28 9.19
N ALA A 43 4.21 -13.17 9.94
CA ALA A 43 3.85 -14.50 9.46
C ALA A 43 2.81 -14.47 8.32
N GLN A 44 2.03 -13.40 8.20
CA GLN A 44 0.92 -13.28 7.24
C GLN A 44 0.92 -11.92 6.54
N MET A 45 2.08 -11.30 6.40
CA MET A 45 2.25 -9.95 5.86
C MET A 45 1.69 -9.79 4.44
N PRO A 46 1.80 -10.79 3.53
CA PRO A 46 1.14 -10.72 2.23
C PRO A 46 -0.38 -10.62 2.33
N THR A 47 -0.99 -11.40 3.24
CA THR A 47 -2.44 -11.44 3.44
C THR A 47 -2.97 -10.14 4.05
N PHE A 48 -2.28 -9.64 5.08
CA PHE A 48 -2.72 -8.48 5.85
C PHE A 48 -2.42 -7.16 5.14
N LEU A 49 -1.25 -7.02 4.53
CA LEU A 49 -0.72 -5.75 4.07
C LEU A 49 -0.35 -5.73 2.58
N GLY A 50 -0.39 -6.87 1.88
CA GLY A 50 0.15 -6.96 0.52
C GLY A 50 1.68 -6.81 0.48
N VAL A 51 2.36 -7.10 1.58
CA VAL A 51 3.81 -6.90 1.69
C VAL A 51 4.52 -8.25 1.77
N ARG A 52 5.54 -8.43 0.93
CA ARG A 52 6.47 -9.56 1.02
C ARG A 52 7.50 -9.27 2.09
N PHE A 53 7.53 -10.11 3.12
CA PHE A 53 8.45 -10.00 4.25
C PHE A 53 9.91 -10.22 3.81
N LEU A 54 10.82 -9.36 4.30
CA LEU A 54 12.26 -9.45 4.02
C LEU A 54 13.08 -9.75 5.27
N ALA A 55 12.85 -9.01 6.35
CA ALA A 55 13.60 -9.16 7.60
C ALA A 55 12.80 -8.67 8.80
N SER A 56 13.09 -9.28 9.96
CA SER A 56 12.61 -8.89 11.28
C SER A 56 13.79 -8.32 12.06
N GLU A 57 13.55 -7.34 12.91
CA GLU A 57 14.53 -6.84 13.89
C GLU A 57 15.85 -6.40 13.20
N TYR A 58 15.74 -5.71 12.05
CA TYR A 58 16.87 -5.38 11.19
C TYR A 58 17.78 -4.32 11.80
N ALA A 59 19.05 -4.66 12.03
CA ALA A 59 20.00 -3.78 12.69
C ALA A 59 20.53 -2.69 11.73
N THR A 60 20.39 -1.41 12.11
CA THR A 60 20.80 -0.27 11.27
C THR A 60 22.29 0.11 11.46
N GLY A 61 23.12 -0.88 11.74
CA GLY A 61 24.56 -0.72 11.94
C GLY A 61 24.98 0.13 13.15
N LYS A 62 26.30 0.38 13.24
CA LYS A 62 26.94 1.05 14.40
C LYS A 62 26.68 2.55 14.49
N THR A 63 26.31 3.18 13.38
CA THR A 63 26.12 4.64 13.28
C THR A 63 24.74 5.06 13.78
N HIS A 64 23.68 4.36 13.36
CA HIS A 64 22.30 4.67 13.78
C HIS A 64 21.92 3.95 15.09
N LYS A 65 22.60 2.84 15.43
CA LYS A 65 22.39 2.05 16.68
C LYS A 65 20.93 1.70 16.99
N GLY A 66 20.10 1.66 15.96
CA GLY A 66 18.69 1.33 16.05
C GLY A 66 18.39 -0.03 15.45
N ARG A 67 17.10 -0.33 15.39
CA ARG A 67 16.59 -1.58 14.86
C ARG A 67 15.20 -1.35 14.29
N ILE A 68 15.04 -1.71 13.03
CA ILE A 68 13.77 -1.65 12.32
C ILE A 68 12.98 -2.91 12.67
N ASP A 69 11.73 -2.76 13.11
CA ASP A 69 10.95 -3.91 13.56
C ASP A 69 10.71 -4.90 12.40
N SER A 70 10.20 -4.43 11.26
CA SER A 70 10.11 -5.25 10.05
C SER A 70 10.41 -4.47 8.78
N LEU A 71 11.07 -5.16 7.83
CA LEU A 71 11.27 -4.71 6.46
C LEU A 71 10.51 -5.59 5.48
N GLY A 72 9.94 -4.97 4.45
CA GLY A 72 9.23 -5.66 3.40
C GLY A 72 9.23 -4.94 2.06
N LEU A 73 8.64 -5.57 1.05
CA LEU A 73 8.45 -5.04 -0.29
C LEU A 73 6.97 -5.20 -0.70
N ASP A 74 6.28 -4.10 -1.00
CA ASP A 74 4.85 -4.15 -1.33
C ASP A 74 4.58 -4.68 -2.75
N GLU A 75 3.28 -4.76 -3.10
CA GLU A 75 2.82 -5.26 -4.39
C GLU A 75 3.25 -4.39 -5.57
N ASN A 76 3.61 -3.12 -5.33
CA ASN A 76 4.10 -2.19 -6.34
C ASN A 76 5.64 -2.20 -6.44
N GLY A 77 6.32 -3.06 -5.68
CA GLY A 77 7.77 -3.08 -5.61
C GLY A 77 8.36 -1.95 -4.77
N CYS A 78 7.57 -1.30 -3.92
CA CYS A 78 8.02 -0.22 -3.06
C CYS A 78 8.56 -0.77 -1.72
N PRO A 79 9.71 -0.28 -1.23
CA PRO A 79 10.21 -0.64 0.09
C PRO A 79 9.24 -0.23 1.20
N VAL A 80 9.07 -1.08 2.20
CA VAL A 80 8.17 -0.85 3.34
C VAL A 80 8.89 -1.05 4.65
N ILE A 81 8.81 -0.06 5.52
CA ILE A 81 9.16 -0.14 6.94
C ILE A 81 7.87 -0.33 7.73
N ILE A 82 7.85 -1.28 8.65
CA ILE A 82 6.73 -1.49 9.56
C ILE A 82 7.24 -1.37 10.99
N GLU A 83 6.62 -0.50 11.78
CA GLU A 83 6.92 -0.27 13.19
C GLU A 83 5.69 -0.57 14.04
N TYR A 84 5.87 -1.29 15.14
CA TYR A 84 4.75 -1.74 15.97
C TYR A 84 4.74 -1.02 17.31
N LYS A 85 3.55 -0.76 17.83
CA LYS A 85 3.34 -0.28 19.20
C LYS A 85 2.14 -0.89 19.88
N ARG A 86 2.26 -1.05 21.20
CA ARG A 86 1.19 -1.62 22.02
C ARG A 86 0.26 -0.55 22.57
N HIS A 87 0.70 0.70 22.64
CA HIS A 87 -0.01 1.80 23.28
C HIS A 87 -0.02 3.08 22.42
N THR A 88 -1.00 3.94 22.67
CA THR A 88 -1.29 5.17 21.92
C THR A 88 -0.23 6.28 22.05
N HIS A 89 0.55 6.28 23.13
CA HIS A 89 1.44 7.40 23.49
C HIS A 89 2.91 7.13 23.15
N GLU A 90 3.18 6.18 22.27
CA GLU A 90 4.53 5.79 21.90
C GLU A 90 4.91 6.51 20.59
N ASN A 91 6.11 7.10 20.53
CA ASN A 91 6.61 7.93 19.42
C ASN A 91 6.95 7.11 18.16
N VAL A 92 6.03 6.24 17.71
CA VAL A 92 6.22 5.31 16.59
C VAL A 92 6.52 6.03 15.28
N ILE A 93 5.87 7.18 15.05
CA ILE A 93 6.07 7.98 13.85
C ILE A 93 7.51 8.49 13.80
N ASN A 94 8.03 9.03 14.91
CA ASN A 94 9.39 9.57 14.96
C ASN A 94 10.46 8.47 14.83
N GLN A 95 10.21 7.29 15.42
CA GLN A 95 11.09 6.12 15.23
C GLN A 95 11.09 5.67 13.76
N GLY A 96 9.90 5.52 13.18
CA GLY A 96 9.75 5.14 11.78
C GLY A 96 10.39 6.14 10.82
N LEU A 97 10.25 7.44 11.05
CA LEU A 97 10.90 8.49 10.23
C LEU A 97 12.43 8.39 10.29
N PHE A 98 12.99 8.15 11.47
CA PHE A 98 14.43 7.96 11.63
C PHE A 98 14.93 6.75 10.80
N TYR A 99 14.15 5.67 10.74
CA TYR A 99 14.48 4.50 9.94
C TYR A 99 14.20 4.67 8.45
N LEU A 100 13.22 5.49 8.10
CA LEU A 100 12.97 5.87 6.72
C LEU A 100 14.17 6.61 6.13
N ASP A 101 14.74 7.57 6.87
CA ASP A 101 15.97 8.25 6.46
C ASP A 101 17.13 7.25 6.30
N TRP A 102 17.30 6.31 7.25
CA TRP A 102 18.30 5.25 7.13
C TRP A 102 18.12 4.42 5.84
N LEU A 103 16.90 3.97 5.56
CA LEU A 103 16.59 3.17 4.37
C LEU A 103 16.92 3.92 3.08
N MET A 104 16.64 5.23 3.04
CA MET A 104 16.93 6.07 1.90
C MET A 104 18.43 6.29 1.67
N ASP A 105 19.24 6.27 2.74
CA ASP A 105 20.71 6.33 2.66
C ASP A 105 21.35 4.96 2.36
N HIS A 106 20.64 3.85 2.62
CA HIS A 106 21.17 2.48 2.54
C HIS A 106 20.45 1.64 1.45
N ARG A 107 20.07 2.29 0.34
CA ARG A 107 19.32 1.63 -0.76
C ARG A 107 19.98 0.38 -1.31
N ALA A 108 21.31 0.40 -1.47
CA ALA A 108 22.06 -0.74 -1.99
C ALA A 108 21.99 -1.96 -1.04
N GLU A 109 21.98 -1.72 0.26
CA GLU A 109 21.88 -2.77 1.27
C GLU A 109 20.49 -3.42 1.26
N PHE A 110 19.43 -2.60 1.21
CA PHE A 110 18.07 -3.10 1.08
C PHE A 110 17.84 -3.81 -0.27
N GLN A 111 18.37 -3.28 -1.38
CA GLN A 111 18.27 -3.93 -2.69
C GLN A 111 18.97 -5.29 -2.71
N TRP A 112 20.11 -5.41 -2.02
CA TRP A 112 20.77 -6.70 -1.83
C TRP A 112 19.91 -7.66 -1.00
N LEU A 113 19.27 -7.19 0.07
CA LEU A 113 18.32 -7.99 0.86
C LEU A 113 17.15 -8.49 0.00
N VAL A 114 16.58 -7.63 -0.86
CA VAL A 114 15.56 -8.03 -1.84
C VAL A 114 16.09 -9.10 -2.79
N MET A 115 17.30 -8.93 -3.32
CA MET A 115 17.92 -9.90 -4.21
C MET A 115 18.14 -11.26 -3.53
N GLU A 116 18.60 -11.25 -2.28
CA GLU A 116 18.82 -12.47 -1.48
C GLU A 116 17.51 -13.22 -1.20
N LYS A 117 16.43 -12.50 -0.88
CA LYS A 117 15.15 -13.10 -0.45
C LYS A 117 14.20 -13.41 -1.60
N LEU A 118 14.15 -12.53 -2.61
CA LEU A 118 13.12 -12.52 -3.67
C LEU A 118 13.70 -12.66 -5.08
N GLY A 119 15.03 -12.67 -5.21
CA GLY A 119 15.73 -12.86 -6.48
C GLY A 119 16.04 -11.56 -7.22
N LYS A 120 16.91 -11.70 -8.23
CA LYS A 120 17.50 -10.57 -8.98
C LYS A 120 16.46 -9.74 -9.74
N ASP A 121 15.52 -10.39 -10.42
CA ASP A 121 14.52 -9.69 -11.25
C ASP A 121 13.64 -8.76 -10.41
N VAL A 122 13.29 -9.17 -9.18
CA VAL A 122 12.54 -8.34 -8.24
C VAL A 122 13.41 -7.19 -7.72
N ALA A 123 14.67 -7.44 -7.41
CA ALA A 123 15.59 -6.43 -6.91
C ALA A 123 15.86 -5.31 -7.93
N GLU A 124 15.88 -5.62 -9.23
CA GLU A 124 16.04 -4.63 -10.30
C GLU A 124 14.78 -3.77 -10.52
N GLN A 125 13.63 -4.19 -9.99
CA GLN A 125 12.33 -3.53 -10.13
C GLN A 125 11.91 -2.72 -8.89
N VAL A 126 12.77 -2.61 -7.87
CA VAL A 126 12.46 -1.85 -6.65
C VAL A 126 12.17 -0.39 -7.00
N ASP A 127 11.00 0.09 -6.59
CA ASP A 127 10.55 1.46 -6.77
C ASP A 127 10.71 2.27 -5.48
N TRP A 128 11.73 3.12 -5.46
CA TRP A 128 12.06 3.97 -4.30
C TRP A 128 11.13 5.17 -4.14
N SER A 129 10.38 5.55 -5.17
CA SER A 129 9.51 6.74 -5.16
C SER A 129 8.26 6.55 -4.31
N GLY A 130 7.91 5.30 -4.02
CA GLY A 130 6.76 4.91 -3.20
C GLY A 130 7.15 4.30 -1.87
N THR A 131 8.35 4.54 -1.35
CA THR A 131 8.77 4.03 -0.03
C THR A 131 7.73 4.38 1.04
N ARG A 132 7.32 3.38 1.83
CA ARG A 132 6.22 3.48 2.81
C ARG A 132 6.71 3.24 4.23
N LEU A 133 6.13 3.98 5.17
CA LEU A 133 6.23 3.73 6.60
C LEU A 133 4.84 3.36 7.14
N LEU A 134 4.71 2.15 7.66
CA LEU A 134 3.49 1.65 8.30
C LEU A 134 3.71 1.64 9.81
N CYS A 135 2.99 2.48 10.54
CA CYS A 135 2.94 2.43 11.98
C CYS A 135 1.70 1.63 12.41
N ILE A 136 1.90 0.50 13.10
CA ILE A 136 0.82 -0.37 13.56
C ILE A 136 0.70 -0.27 15.08
N ALA A 137 -0.36 0.34 15.58
CA ALA A 137 -0.53 0.59 17.01
C ALA A 137 -1.94 0.24 17.51
N ALA A 138 -2.09 0.08 18.83
CA ALA A 138 -3.41 -0.16 19.41
C ALA A 138 -4.36 1.03 19.19
N ASP A 139 -3.80 2.24 19.06
CA ASP A 139 -4.53 3.46 18.74
C ASP A 139 -3.56 4.61 18.39
N PHE A 140 -4.10 5.72 17.87
CA PHE A 140 -3.38 6.96 17.56
C PHE A 140 -4.12 8.18 18.10
N THR A 141 -3.39 9.18 18.57
CA THR A 141 -4.01 10.45 18.96
C THR A 141 -4.40 11.27 17.73
N ARG A 142 -5.32 12.23 17.90
CA ARG A 142 -5.63 13.23 16.86
C ARG A 142 -4.41 14.04 16.40
N TYR A 143 -3.40 14.18 17.27
CA TYR A 143 -2.16 14.90 16.96
C TYR A 143 -1.27 14.09 16.03
N ASP A 144 -1.20 12.76 16.22
CA ASP A 144 -0.47 11.85 15.33
C ASP A 144 -1.06 11.88 13.92
N GLN A 145 -2.39 11.78 13.82
CA GLN A 145 -3.11 11.85 12.55
C GLN A 145 -2.91 13.21 11.85
N HIS A 146 -2.91 14.31 12.60
CA HIS A 146 -2.64 15.62 12.02
C HIS A 146 -1.17 15.77 11.59
N ALA A 147 -0.22 15.23 12.37
CA ALA A 147 1.20 15.33 12.07
C ALA A 147 1.55 14.64 10.74
N VAL A 148 1.03 13.42 10.50
CA VAL A 148 1.31 12.69 9.25
C VAL A 148 0.80 13.41 8.00
N GLN A 149 -0.28 14.19 8.11
CA GLN A 149 -0.77 15.03 7.00
C GLN A 149 0.18 16.18 6.63
N GLN A 150 1.04 16.60 7.56
CA GLN A 150 2.01 17.69 7.34
C GLN A 150 3.37 17.18 6.88
N ILE A 151 3.60 15.86 6.91
CA ILE A 151 4.87 15.26 6.53
C ILE A 151 4.76 14.79 5.08
N PRO A 152 5.63 15.26 4.15
CA PRO A 152 5.59 14.87 2.75
C PRO A 152 6.23 13.47 2.55
N ARG A 153 5.66 12.44 3.19
CA ARG A 153 6.05 11.03 3.12
C ARG A 153 4.81 10.14 3.15
N ASN A 154 4.93 8.93 2.59
CA ASN A 154 3.88 7.91 2.64
C ASN A 154 3.88 7.22 4.01
N ILE A 155 3.18 7.83 4.97
CA ILE A 155 3.02 7.30 6.32
C ILE A 155 1.59 6.81 6.50
N GLU A 156 1.45 5.53 6.84
CA GLU A 156 0.17 4.89 7.11
C GLU A 156 0.11 4.52 8.60
N LEU A 157 -0.93 5.00 9.26
CA LEU A 157 -1.25 4.70 10.64
C LEU A 157 -2.34 3.63 10.64
N ILE A 158 -2.02 2.44 11.10
CA ILE A 158 -2.92 1.30 11.11
C ILE A 158 -3.23 0.97 12.57
N ARG A 159 -4.47 1.22 12.98
CA ARG A 159 -4.97 0.79 14.28
C ARG A 159 -5.27 -0.71 14.22
N TYR A 160 -4.82 -1.47 15.22
CA TYR A 160 -5.20 -2.88 15.36
C TYR A 160 -6.07 -3.14 16.58
N LYS A 161 -6.92 -4.16 16.50
CA LYS A 161 -7.70 -4.67 17.64
C LYS A 161 -7.85 -6.18 17.53
N LEU A 162 -7.54 -6.91 18.61
CA LEU A 162 -7.73 -8.36 18.68
C LEU A 162 -9.06 -8.66 19.36
N PHE A 163 -9.79 -9.66 18.87
CA PHE A 163 -11.03 -10.14 19.47
C PHE A 163 -10.96 -11.65 19.66
N GLY A 164 -11.20 -12.12 20.89
CA GLY A 164 -10.96 -13.54 21.21
C GLY A 164 -9.52 -13.96 20.95
N ASP A 165 -9.34 -15.12 20.34
CA ASP A 165 -8.03 -15.74 20.06
C ASP A 165 -7.71 -15.80 18.56
N ASP A 166 -8.68 -15.52 17.69
CA ASP A 166 -8.65 -15.83 16.26
C ASP A 166 -9.03 -14.66 15.34
N LEU A 167 -9.44 -13.52 15.90
CA LEU A 167 -9.87 -12.37 15.11
C LEU A 167 -8.94 -11.17 15.32
N LEU A 168 -8.47 -10.62 14.20
CA LEU A 168 -7.68 -9.40 14.12
C LEU A 168 -8.42 -8.41 13.22
N LEU A 169 -8.59 -7.19 13.72
CA LEU A 169 -9.01 -6.03 12.95
C LEU A 169 -7.81 -5.14 12.67
N LEU A 170 -7.68 -4.67 11.43
CA LEU A 170 -6.76 -3.62 11.01
C LEU A 170 -7.60 -2.48 10.42
N ASP A 171 -7.38 -1.27 10.90
CA ASP A 171 -8.15 -0.07 10.57
C ASP A 171 -7.17 1.04 10.16
N LEU A 172 -7.20 1.45 8.90
CA LEU A 172 -6.34 2.52 8.38
C LEU A 172 -6.90 3.86 8.83
N VAL A 173 -6.22 4.55 9.75
CA VAL A 173 -6.75 5.77 10.37
C VAL A 173 -6.41 7.07 9.62
N ASN A 174 -5.62 6.99 8.55
CA ASN A 174 -5.31 8.11 7.67
C ASN A 174 -5.12 7.64 6.22
N SER A 175 -5.50 8.49 5.26
CA SER A 175 -5.14 8.33 3.85
C SER A 175 -4.24 9.50 3.43
N VAL A 176 -2.93 9.22 3.28
CA VAL A 176 -1.97 10.21 2.74
C VAL A 176 -1.09 9.48 1.72
N SER A 177 -1.28 9.80 0.45
CA SER A 177 -0.41 9.36 -0.64
C SER A 177 0.32 10.57 -1.23
N VAL A 178 1.64 10.57 -1.16
CA VAL A 178 2.50 11.59 -1.75
C VAL A 178 3.66 10.92 -2.47
N ASP A 179 4.00 11.42 -3.66
CA ASP A 179 5.25 11.00 -4.30
C ASP A 179 6.42 11.46 -3.44
N ASP A 180 7.31 10.53 -3.08
CA ASP A 180 8.32 10.80 -2.06
C ASP A 180 9.34 11.83 -2.60
N ALA A 181 9.24 13.06 -2.10
CA ALA A 181 10.05 14.20 -2.54
C ALA A 181 11.56 13.99 -2.33
N THR A 182 11.97 13.00 -1.52
CA THR A 182 13.39 12.66 -1.33
C THR A 182 13.95 11.65 -2.32
N ALA A 183 13.11 10.89 -3.03
CA ALA A 183 13.57 10.03 -4.11
C ALA A 183 14.28 10.86 -5.22
N ALA A 184 13.85 12.11 -5.43
CA ALA A 184 14.43 13.04 -6.39
C ALA A 184 15.73 13.75 -5.93
N LYS A 185 16.05 13.78 -4.63
CA LYS A 185 17.21 14.53 -4.09
C LYS A 185 18.48 13.70 -3.88
N ALA A 186 18.39 12.37 -3.88
CA ALA A 186 19.54 11.51 -3.61
C ALA A 186 20.48 11.31 -4.81
N ASP A 187 20.16 11.86 -5.99
CA ASP A 187 21.00 11.75 -7.19
C ASP A 187 22.00 12.92 -7.35
N THR A 188 22.06 13.85 -6.39
CA THR A 188 22.97 15.01 -6.45
C THR A 188 24.11 14.86 -5.44
N GLY A 189 25.08 14.01 -5.76
CA GLY A 189 26.21 13.72 -4.88
C GLY A 189 27.52 13.41 -5.59
N SER A 190 27.88 14.11 -6.67
CA SER A 190 29.27 14.27 -7.15
C SER A 190 29.37 15.34 -8.24
N PRO A 191 30.25 16.35 -8.13
CA PRO A 191 30.55 17.23 -9.23
C PRO A 191 31.50 16.49 -10.19
N THR A 192 31.12 16.39 -11.48
CA THR A 192 31.94 16.62 -12.69
C THR A 192 31.34 15.83 -13.87
N THR A 193 31.14 16.51 -15.00
CA THR A 193 30.70 16.03 -16.33
C THR A 193 29.26 15.54 -16.48
N LEU A 194 28.53 16.26 -17.34
CA LEU A 194 27.24 15.90 -17.94
C LEU A 194 27.34 14.56 -18.68
N VAL A 195 27.15 13.45 -17.96
CA VAL A 195 26.81 12.17 -18.59
C VAL A 195 25.30 12.01 -18.41
N LYS A 196 24.55 12.18 -19.49
CA LYS A 196 23.14 11.77 -19.56
C LYS A 196 23.07 10.33 -19.06
N ALA A 197 22.45 10.12 -17.90
CA ALA A 197 22.06 8.79 -17.46
C ALA A 197 21.29 8.13 -18.61
N LYS A 198 21.81 7.01 -19.13
CA LYS A 198 21.12 6.25 -20.17
C LYS A 198 19.80 5.76 -19.58
N PRO A 199 18.66 5.97 -20.25
CA PRO A 199 17.39 5.47 -19.75
C PRO A 199 17.44 3.94 -19.74
N VAL A 200 17.33 3.36 -18.55
CA VAL A 200 17.14 1.93 -18.40
C VAL A 200 15.66 1.66 -18.69
N GLY A 201 15.40 1.24 -19.93
CA GLY A 201 14.09 0.84 -20.46
C GLY A 201 13.64 1.69 -21.66
N LYS A 202 13.19 1.04 -22.74
CA LYS A 202 12.56 1.69 -23.91
C LYS A 202 11.09 2.06 -23.68
N ASP A 203 10.50 1.60 -22.58
CA ASP A 203 9.08 1.73 -22.31
C ASP A 203 8.76 3.13 -21.78
N LYS A 204 7.71 3.73 -22.35
CA LYS A 204 7.18 5.03 -21.94
C LYS A 204 6.49 4.92 -20.59
N THR A 205 6.50 6.00 -19.83
CA THR A 205 5.80 6.02 -18.54
C THR A 205 4.28 6.00 -18.71
N ALA A 206 3.53 5.65 -17.66
CA ALA A 206 2.06 5.74 -17.66
C ALA A 206 1.60 7.17 -18.00
N GLU A 207 2.26 8.18 -17.43
CA GLU A 207 1.97 9.58 -17.70
C GLU A 207 2.25 9.96 -19.15
N GLU A 208 3.39 9.53 -19.72
CA GLU A 208 3.72 9.76 -21.13
C GLU A 208 2.69 9.08 -22.05
N GLN A 209 2.31 7.84 -21.76
CA GLN A 209 1.29 7.10 -22.52
C GLN A 209 -0.06 7.82 -22.47
N LEU A 210 -0.50 8.22 -21.28
CA LEU A 210 -1.75 8.95 -21.09
C LEU A 210 -1.73 10.30 -21.81
N SER A 211 -0.61 11.04 -21.74
CA SER A 211 -0.45 12.32 -22.44
C SER A 211 -0.57 12.20 -23.97
N GLN A 212 -0.19 11.04 -24.53
CA GLN A 212 -0.24 10.74 -25.96
C GLN A 212 -1.50 9.99 -26.38
N ALA A 213 -2.36 9.62 -25.43
CA ALA A 213 -3.60 8.92 -25.70
C ALA A 213 -4.61 9.79 -26.44
N GLN A 214 -5.53 9.13 -27.15
CA GLN A 214 -6.64 9.80 -27.82
C GLN A 214 -7.50 10.57 -26.79
N PRO A 215 -8.14 11.69 -27.18
CA PRO A 215 -8.97 12.48 -26.27
C PRO A 215 -10.02 11.64 -25.51
N VAL A 216 -10.67 10.70 -26.21
CA VAL A 216 -11.65 9.78 -25.61
C VAL A 216 -11.05 8.89 -24.52
N ILE A 217 -9.80 8.45 -24.67
CA ILE A 217 -9.12 7.60 -23.69
C ILE A 217 -8.69 8.42 -22.47
N LYS A 218 -8.28 9.67 -22.67
CA LYS A 218 -7.97 10.59 -21.55
C LYS A 218 -9.20 10.88 -20.71
N GLU A 219 -10.35 11.12 -21.36
CA GLU A 219 -11.63 11.33 -20.68
C GLU A 219 -12.11 10.07 -19.95
N LEU A 220 -11.94 8.90 -20.59
CA LEU A 220 -12.24 7.61 -19.99
C LEU A 220 -11.36 7.36 -18.76
N TYR A 221 -10.06 7.69 -18.81
CA TYR A 221 -9.15 7.59 -17.67
C TYR A 221 -9.60 8.50 -16.53
N ALA A 222 -9.89 9.78 -16.81
CA ALA A 222 -10.30 10.72 -15.79
C ALA A 222 -11.60 10.27 -15.09
N THR A 223 -12.54 9.74 -15.86
CA THR A 223 -13.81 9.21 -15.32
C THR A 223 -13.55 7.94 -14.49
N LEU A 224 -12.72 7.02 -14.97
CA LEU A 224 -12.35 5.79 -14.26
C LEU A 224 -11.60 6.08 -12.97
N ALA A 225 -10.59 6.94 -13.00
CA ALA A 225 -9.82 7.34 -11.82
C ALA A 225 -10.72 8.01 -10.77
N GLY A 226 -11.61 8.93 -11.21
CA GLY A 226 -12.60 9.54 -10.33
C GLY A 226 -13.56 8.53 -9.70
N TYR A 227 -13.99 7.51 -10.46
CA TYR A 227 -14.80 6.42 -9.94
C TYR A 227 -14.07 5.59 -8.89
N LEU A 228 -12.84 5.15 -9.20
CA LEU A 228 -12.01 4.33 -8.30
C LEU A 228 -11.73 5.05 -6.98
N LEU A 229 -11.39 6.34 -7.03
CA LEU A 229 -11.18 7.18 -5.84
C LEU A 229 -12.47 7.39 -5.04
N ALA A 230 -13.63 7.41 -5.68
CA ALA A 230 -14.91 7.62 -5.02
C ALA A 230 -15.48 6.35 -4.34
N LEU A 231 -14.83 5.18 -4.47
CA LEU A 231 -15.27 3.94 -3.83
C LEU A 231 -15.12 3.98 -2.30
N GLY A 232 -14.17 4.77 -1.77
CA GLY A 232 -14.01 4.96 -0.33
C GLY A 232 -12.96 6.02 0.02
N ASP A 233 -13.12 6.63 1.19
CA ASP A 233 -12.20 7.67 1.70
C ASP A 233 -10.79 7.13 2.03
N ASP A 234 -10.67 5.80 2.10
CA ASP A 234 -9.44 5.05 2.35
C ASP A 234 -8.68 4.67 1.07
N VAL A 235 -9.21 5.00 -0.11
CA VAL A 235 -8.58 4.73 -1.40
C VAL A 235 -7.46 5.75 -1.68
N GLN A 236 -6.32 5.22 -2.11
CA GLN A 236 -5.14 5.99 -2.50
C GLN A 236 -4.77 5.68 -3.95
N GLU A 237 -4.41 6.72 -4.69
CA GLU A 237 -3.81 6.63 -6.03
C GLU A 237 -2.28 6.72 -5.92
N LYS A 238 -1.57 5.83 -6.62
CA LYS A 238 -0.11 5.87 -6.74
C LYS A 238 0.29 5.80 -8.20
N HIS A 239 1.07 6.77 -8.64
CA HIS A 239 1.70 6.74 -9.96
C HIS A 239 3.00 5.94 -9.89
N LEU A 240 3.04 4.83 -10.64
CA LEU A 240 4.25 4.04 -10.85
C LEU A 240 4.75 4.30 -12.27
N LYS A 241 5.96 3.80 -12.58
CA LYS A 241 6.58 3.99 -13.89
C LYS A 241 5.63 3.61 -15.05
N LEU A 242 4.98 2.45 -14.99
CA LEU A 242 4.26 1.87 -16.13
C LEU A 242 2.74 1.82 -15.96
N TYR A 243 2.23 2.06 -14.75
CA TYR A 243 0.81 1.98 -14.43
C TYR A 243 0.47 2.90 -13.25
N VAL A 244 -0.82 3.09 -13.02
CA VAL A 244 -1.34 3.80 -11.84
C VAL A 244 -2.07 2.79 -10.96
N ALA A 245 -1.69 2.67 -9.70
CA ALA A 245 -2.31 1.76 -8.75
C ALA A 245 -3.37 2.49 -7.91
N PHE A 246 -4.50 1.82 -7.69
CA PHE A 246 -5.54 2.23 -6.75
C PHE A 246 -5.61 1.19 -5.65
N ARG A 247 -5.46 1.65 -4.41
CA ARG A 247 -5.20 0.77 -3.27
C ARG A 247 -5.86 1.26 -1.99
N ARG A 248 -6.08 0.33 -1.08
CA ARG A 248 -6.27 0.58 0.35
C ARG A 248 -4.97 0.19 1.07
N LEU A 249 -5.04 -0.83 1.94
CA LEU A 249 -3.85 -1.55 2.40
C LEU A 249 -3.17 -2.30 1.24
N LYS A 250 -3.99 -2.86 0.35
CA LYS A 250 -3.59 -3.63 -0.84
C LYS A 250 -4.13 -2.96 -2.11
N ASN A 251 -3.48 -3.24 -3.23
CA ASN A 251 -4.02 -2.84 -4.52
C ASN A 251 -5.30 -3.61 -4.80
N PHE A 252 -6.33 -2.91 -5.30
CA PHE A 252 -7.53 -3.55 -5.84
C PHE A 252 -7.69 -3.27 -7.35
N ALA A 253 -7.05 -2.23 -7.88
CA ALA A 253 -7.01 -1.98 -9.31
C ALA A 253 -5.66 -1.38 -9.74
N CYS A 254 -5.21 -1.71 -10.95
CA CYS A 254 -4.12 -0.99 -11.63
C CYS A 254 -4.55 -0.60 -13.03
N VAL A 255 -4.30 0.65 -13.42
CA VAL A 255 -4.65 1.19 -14.74
C VAL A 255 -3.40 1.40 -15.57
N ILE A 256 -3.35 0.76 -16.73
CA ILE A 256 -2.28 0.90 -17.72
C ILE A 256 -2.84 1.65 -18.93
N PRO A 257 -2.45 2.92 -19.14
CA PRO A 257 -2.89 3.67 -20.29
C PRO A 257 -2.13 3.25 -21.55
N TYR A 258 -2.87 3.13 -22.66
CA TYR A 258 -2.35 3.03 -24.02
C TYR A 258 -2.96 4.13 -24.89
N LYS A 259 -2.48 4.24 -26.13
CA LYS A 259 -2.95 5.27 -27.06
C LYS A 259 -4.47 5.20 -27.35
N ASP A 260 -5.01 3.98 -27.44
CA ASP A 260 -6.36 3.66 -27.95
C ASP A 260 -7.20 2.81 -26.97
N LYS A 261 -6.71 2.58 -25.76
CA LYS A 261 -7.39 1.81 -24.70
C LYS A 261 -6.79 2.06 -23.33
N LEU A 262 -7.50 1.64 -22.30
CA LEU A 262 -6.99 1.41 -20.95
C LEU A 262 -7.02 -0.10 -20.69
N LEU A 263 -5.97 -0.64 -20.08
CA LEU A 263 -6.05 -1.94 -19.42
C LEU A 263 -6.24 -1.71 -17.93
N VAL A 264 -7.18 -2.42 -17.32
CA VAL A 264 -7.48 -2.36 -15.90
C VAL A 264 -7.25 -3.74 -15.31
N MET A 265 -6.21 -3.87 -14.51
CA MET A 265 -5.92 -5.09 -13.77
C MET A 265 -6.71 -5.06 -12.47
N LEU A 266 -7.50 -6.10 -12.22
CA LEU A 266 -8.31 -6.25 -11.01
C LEU A 266 -7.80 -7.45 -10.21
N LYS A 267 -7.76 -7.28 -8.89
CA LYS A 267 -7.42 -8.34 -7.95
C LYS A 267 -8.65 -9.22 -7.68
N LEU A 268 -9.11 -9.87 -8.73
CA LEU A 268 -10.22 -10.81 -8.72
C LEU A 268 -9.77 -12.15 -9.26
N ASP A 269 -10.28 -13.22 -8.66
CA ASP A 269 -10.11 -14.57 -9.19
C ASP A 269 -10.87 -14.69 -10.53
N PRO A 270 -10.17 -14.91 -11.66
CA PRO A 270 -10.80 -15.04 -12.97
C PRO A 270 -11.80 -16.20 -13.04
N ASP A 271 -11.66 -17.23 -12.20
CA ASP A 271 -12.58 -18.38 -12.18
C ASP A 271 -13.98 -18.00 -11.65
N THR A 272 -14.09 -16.83 -11.00
CA THR A 272 -15.36 -16.27 -10.49
C THR A 272 -16.01 -15.27 -11.45
N VAL A 273 -15.46 -15.10 -12.65
CA VAL A 273 -15.90 -14.12 -13.65
C VAL A 273 -16.15 -14.81 -14.98
N VAL A 274 -17.27 -14.49 -15.63
CA VAL A 274 -17.53 -14.95 -17.00
C VAL A 274 -16.67 -14.10 -17.93
N LEU A 275 -15.64 -14.71 -18.52
CA LEU A 275 -14.72 -14.00 -19.40
C LEU A 275 -15.35 -13.75 -20.78
N GLU A 276 -15.27 -12.50 -21.24
CA GLU A 276 -15.74 -12.03 -22.53
C GLU A 276 -14.57 -11.67 -23.45
N ASP A 277 -14.56 -12.22 -24.67
CA ASP A 277 -13.51 -11.97 -25.66
C ASP A 277 -13.42 -10.48 -26.02
N GLY A 278 -12.19 -9.98 -26.10
CA GLY A 278 -11.90 -8.56 -26.34
C GLY A 278 -12.17 -7.60 -25.17
N PHE A 279 -12.74 -8.07 -24.05
CA PHE A 279 -13.01 -7.25 -22.86
C PHE A 279 -12.29 -7.74 -21.61
N SER A 280 -12.32 -9.04 -21.29
CA SER A 280 -11.74 -9.56 -20.05
C SER A 280 -10.87 -10.79 -20.27
N ARG A 281 -9.79 -10.93 -19.50
CA ARG A 281 -8.81 -12.01 -19.68
C ARG A 281 -8.21 -12.47 -18.35
N ASP A 282 -8.04 -13.78 -18.20
CA ASP A 282 -7.20 -14.37 -17.15
C ASP A 282 -5.72 -14.16 -17.49
N VAL A 283 -4.99 -13.51 -16.59
CA VAL A 283 -3.57 -13.18 -16.75
C VAL A 283 -2.65 -13.87 -15.75
N ARG A 284 -3.13 -14.84 -14.95
CA ARG A 284 -2.33 -15.54 -13.92
C ARG A 284 -1.01 -16.13 -14.42
N ASN A 285 -0.99 -16.52 -15.71
CA ASN A 285 0.17 -17.14 -16.37
C ASN A 285 0.81 -16.23 -17.43
N ILE A 286 0.54 -14.93 -17.37
CA ILE A 286 0.97 -13.94 -18.35
C ILE A 286 1.71 -12.83 -17.62
N GLY A 287 2.88 -12.45 -18.12
CA GLY A 287 3.58 -11.28 -17.60
C GLY A 287 2.77 -10.01 -17.90
N THR A 288 2.29 -9.33 -16.87
CA THR A 288 1.55 -8.06 -16.95
C THR A 288 2.22 -6.98 -16.11
N TRP A 289 1.84 -5.72 -16.35
CA TRP A 289 2.16 -4.63 -15.44
C TRP A 289 1.05 -4.48 -14.40
N GLY A 290 1.38 -3.95 -13.23
CA GLY A 290 0.43 -3.85 -12.13
C GLY A 290 0.13 -5.20 -11.47
N THR A 291 -0.88 -5.20 -10.61
CA THR A 291 -1.27 -6.34 -9.78
C THR A 291 -2.68 -6.79 -10.11
N GLY A 292 -2.95 -8.08 -9.95
CA GLY A 292 -4.27 -8.66 -10.16
C GLY A 292 -4.28 -9.67 -11.30
N ASP A 293 -5.20 -10.61 -11.21
CA ASP A 293 -5.27 -11.80 -12.06
C ASP A 293 -6.26 -11.65 -13.21
N LEU A 294 -7.12 -10.63 -13.16
CA LEU A 294 -8.13 -10.32 -14.17
C LEU A 294 -7.78 -9.01 -14.89
N GLU A 295 -7.54 -9.07 -16.20
CA GLU A 295 -7.36 -7.89 -17.05
C GLU A 295 -8.69 -7.50 -17.70
N LEU A 296 -9.06 -6.21 -17.65
CA LEU A 296 -10.14 -5.64 -18.44
C LEU A 296 -9.61 -4.65 -19.48
N CYS A 297 -10.14 -4.67 -20.69
CA CYS A 297 -9.78 -3.77 -21.79
C CYS A 297 -10.92 -2.77 -22.04
N LEU A 298 -10.68 -1.51 -21.68
CA LEU A 298 -11.66 -0.43 -21.81
C LEU A 298 -11.28 0.48 -22.99
N ARG A 299 -12.22 0.69 -23.91
CA ARG A 299 -12.06 1.59 -25.07
C ARG A 299 -13.14 2.66 -25.14
N THR A 300 -14.29 2.38 -24.54
CA THR A 300 -15.49 3.20 -24.63
C THR A 300 -16.16 3.37 -23.26
N PRO A 301 -17.06 4.36 -23.10
CA PRO A 301 -17.88 4.47 -21.90
C PRO A 301 -18.76 3.24 -21.62
N ALA A 302 -19.15 2.49 -22.66
CA ALA A 302 -19.91 1.25 -22.49
C ALA A 302 -19.05 0.15 -21.84
N ASP A 303 -17.76 0.07 -22.16
CA ASP A 303 -16.82 -0.84 -21.49
C ASP A 303 -16.64 -0.46 -20.03
N MET A 304 -16.65 0.84 -19.72
CA MET A 304 -16.61 1.31 -18.33
C MET A 304 -17.85 0.85 -17.55
N GLY A 305 -19.05 0.99 -18.13
CA GLY A 305 -20.28 0.50 -17.50
C GLY A 305 -20.26 -1.01 -17.21
N ARG A 306 -19.63 -1.80 -18.09
CA ARG A 306 -19.41 -3.24 -17.90
C ARG A 306 -18.34 -3.54 -16.84
N ALA A 307 -17.34 -2.69 -16.71
CA ALA A 307 -16.25 -2.86 -15.75
C ALA A 307 -16.66 -2.52 -14.31
N MET A 308 -17.58 -1.57 -14.10
CA MET A 308 -17.98 -1.09 -12.77
C MET A 308 -18.33 -2.22 -11.77
N PRO A 309 -19.18 -3.21 -12.10
CA PRO A 309 -19.50 -4.28 -11.16
C PRO A 309 -18.29 -5.15 -10.76
N LEU A 310 -17.32 -5.32 -11.68
CA LEU A 310 -16.09 -6.05 -11.40
C LEU A 310 -15.11 -5.22 -10.58
N ILE A 311 -15.05 -3.91 -10.83
CA ILE A 311 -14.27 -2.97 -10.01
C ILE A 311 -14.81 -2.95 -8.58
N ASP A 312 -16.13 -2.87 -8.40
CA ASP A 312 -16.78 -2.86 -7.07
C ASP A 312 -16.48 -4.14 -6.30
N ARG A 313 -16.52 -5.29 -7.00
CA ARG A 313 -16.10 -6.56 -6.42
C ARG A 313 -14.63 -6.56 -6.03
N SER A 314 -13.75 -6.12 -6.91
CA SER A 314 -12.30 -6.06 -6.64
C SER A 314 -12.01 -5.20 -5.41
N TYR A 315 -12.70 -4.07 -5.28
CA TYR A 315 -12.63 -3.20 -4.10
C TYR A 315 -13.20 -3.89 -2.84
N ALA A 316 -14.38 -4.50 -2.91
CA ALA A 316 -15.00 -5.13 -1.74
C ALA A 316 -14.22 -6.35 -1.21
N GLU A 317 -13.57 -7.09 -2.11
CA GLU A 317 -12.86 -8.34 -1.79
C GLU A 317 -11.39 -8.10 -1.30
N ASN A 318 -10.83 -6.88 -1.40
CA ASN A 318 -9.41 -6.59 -1.12
C ASN A 318 -9.09 -5.39 -0.24
#